data_AF-A0A1A7YM31-F1
#
_entry.id   AF-A0A1A7YM31-F1
#
_cell.length_a   1.000
_cell.length_b   1.000
_cell.length_c   1.000
_cell.angle_alpha   90.00
_cell.angle_beta   90.00
_cell.angle_gamma   90.00
#
_symmetry.space_group_name_H-M   'P 1'
#
loop_
_entity.id
_entity.type
_entity.pdbx_description
1 polymer ?
#
loop_
_entity_poly.entity_id
_entity_poly.type
_entity_poly.pdbx_seq_one_letter_code
_entity_poly.pdbx_strand_id
1 'polypeptide(L)'
;MTRRVAIVGGGSSGLACIKCCLDEGLEPVCYESSDDIGGLWRFKENPEPDRASIYHSVIINTSKEMMSFSDFPIPEEFPNFMHNSLIMDYFRMYADHFQLTKQIRFNTKVLQIKQRSDFSRSGQWDVETENKDGKREKHIFDAVMICIGHHCQPNLPLHDFPGIESFKGKYFHSRDYKTPEEWRNKKVVVIGIGNSGGDIAVELSRVTKQLYLSTRRGAWILNRVWERGIPLDLHFNRVVDFFRRILPFGFFCSLGESQVNHRFNHALYNLKPQHRLFSQHPTLNDELPNRILSGTVQVKPNIRRFQGSRVEFEDGSIVEDVDLVVFATGYKFSYPFLTSSVVSVTENKASLYKYVFPPELDHPTLAIIGLVQPLGAIMPISEMQARWATRVFKDCIKLPPSAAMLRDVKCKQEAMAKRYVTSPRHTIQVDYVDYMDQIAELVGVRPRITRMLLTDPQLGLKVMFGPCTPYQYRLRGPGKWAGARQAIFTQWERVAKPMQTRLPVEPKPKKASKLPLILFTAAVGLLAYRCRNSFPAFLKGPTALLDNIKAYLPS
;
A
#
# COMPACT_ATOMS: atom_id res chain seq x y z
N MET A 1 -34.85 11.23 8.50
CA MET A 1 -34.80 10.20 7.44
C MET A 1 -33.38 9.68 7.37
N THR A 2 -33.21 8.38 7.18
CA THR A 2 -31.88 7.78 6.98
C THR A 2 -31.31 8.25 5.64
N ARG A 3 -30.02 8.62 5.60
CA ARG A 3 -29.37 9.07 4.36
C ARG A 3 -29.04 7.88 3.47
N ARG A 4 -29.43 7.93 2.19
CA ARG A 4 -29.13 6.94 1.16
C ARG A 4 -27.79 7.26 0.49
N VAL A 5 -26.91 6.26 0.41
CA VAL A 5 -25.55 6.43 -0.11
C VAL A 5 -25.32 5.52 -1.31
N ALA A 6 -24.98 6.08 -2.47
CA ALA A 6 -24.54 5.29 -3.61
C ALA A 6 -23.06 4.90 -3.45
N ILE A 7 -22.73 3.64 -3.69
CA ILE A 7 -21.34 3.15 -3.68
C ILE A 7 -21.02 2.61 -5.07
N VAL A 8 -19.99 3.14 -5.72
CA VAL A 8 -19.61 2.75 -7.09
C VAL A 8 -18.44 1.78 -7.06
N GLY A 9 -18.71 0.50 -7.33
CA GLY A 9 -17.74 -0.60 -7.34
C GLY A 9 -17.75 -1.45 -6.07
N GLY A 10 -17.83 -2.77 -6.23
CA GLY A 10 -17.85 -3.81 -5.19
C GLY A 10 -16.47 -4.42 -4.90
N GLY A 11 -15.38 -3.67 -5.14
CA GLY A 11 -14.02 -4.06 -4.77
C GLY A 11 -13.75 -3.94 -3.26
N SER A 12 -12.50 -4.12 -2.83
CA SER A 12 -12.13 -4.04 -1.40
C SER A 12 -12.54 -2.72 -0.73
N SER A 13 -12.40 -1.60 -1.45
CA SER A 13 -12.83 -0.28 -0.96
C SER A 13 -14.36 -0.19 -0.87
N GLY A 14 -15.08 -0.76 -1.85
CA GLY A 14 -16.55 -0.80 -1.86
C GLY A 14 -17.12 -1.60 -0.69
N LEU A 15 -16.57 -2.79 -0.42
CA LEU A 15 -16.96 -3.61 0.73
C LEU A 15 -16.78 -2.85 2.05
N ALA A 16 -15.64 -2.18 2.21
CA ALA A 16 -15.40 -1.34 3.39
C ALA A 16 -16.40 -0.17 3.50
N CYS A 17 -16.78 0.44 2.37
CA CYS A 17 -17.78 1.51 2.34
C CYS A 17 -19.18 1.02 2.73
N ILE A 18 -19.61 -0.13 2.22
CA ILE A 18 -20.91 -0.73 2.57
C ILE A 18 -20.93 -0.97 4.09
N LYS A 19 -19.91 -1.63 4.61
CA LYS A 19 -19.81 -1.94 6.04
C LYS A 19 -19.79 -0.69 6.90
N CYS A 20 -19.00 0.31 6.54
CA CYS A 20 -18.95 1.58 7.29
C CYS A 20 -20.27 2.36 7.22
N CYS A 21 -21.00 2.30 6.10
CA CYS A 21 -22.33 2.89 6.00
C CYS A 21 -23.29 2.21 6.98
N LEU A 22 -23.30 0.87 7.02
CA LEU A 22 -24.14 0.10 7.94
C LEU A 22 -23.78 0.34 9.41
N ASP A 23 -22.49 0.38 9.76
CA ASP A 23 -21.99 0.71 11.11
C ASP A 23 -22.52 2.07 11.60
N GLU A 24 -22.63 3.04 10.68
CA GLU A 24 -23.09 4.38 10.96
C GLU A 24 -24.62 4.54 10.75
N GLY A 25 -25.36 3.48 10.44
CA GLY A 25 -26.80 3.52 10.25
C GLY A 25 -27.24 4.31 9.02
N LEU A 26 -26.44 4.31 7.96
CA LEU A 26 -26.78 4.81 6.62
C LEU A 26 -27.40 3.69 5.76
N GLU A 27 -28.03 4.05 4.65
CA GLU A 27 -28.62 3.10 3.69
C GLU A 27 -27.76 3.02 2.41
N PRO A 28 -26.75 2.13 2.37
CA PRO A 28 -25.91 1.99 1.19
C PRO A 28 -26.61 1.21 0.06
N VAL A 29 -26.39 1.64 -1.18
CA VAL A 29 -26.64 0.83 -2.38
C VAL A 29 -25.37 0.82 -3.21
N CYS A 30 -24.76 -0.35 -3.34
CA CYS A 30 -23.56 -0.56 -4.13
C CYS A 30 -23.91 -1.05 -5.53
N TYR A 31 -23.29 -0.44 -6.54
CA TYR A 31 -23.39 -0.84 -7.94
C TYR A 31 -22.06 -1.43 -8.38
N GLU A 32 -22.06 -2.72 -8.72
CA GLU A 32 -20.89 -3.44 -9.24
C GLU A 32 -21.16 -3.79 -10.71
N SER A 33 -20.25 -3.39 -11.59
CA SER A 33 -20.43 -3.60 -13.03
C SER A 33 -20.30 -5.05 -13.45
N SER A 34 -19.65 -5.89 -12.65
CA SER A 34 -19.54 -7.34 -12.91
C SER A 34 -20.51 -8.18 -12.09
N ASP A 35 -20.40 -9.49 -12.29
CA ASP A 35 -21.20 -10.54 -11.68
C ASP A 35 -20.77 -10.95 -10.26
N ASP A 36 -19.67 -10.42 -9.71
CA ASP A 36 -19.18 -10.77 -8.36
C ASP A 36 -18.35 -9.63 -7.74
N ILE A 37 -18.08 -9.71 -6.43
CA ILE A 37 -17.27 -8.74 -5.67
C ILE A 37 -15.77 -8.87 -5.98
N GLY A 38 -14.98 -8.03 -5.30
CA GLY A 38 -13.52 -8.18 -5.17
C GLY A 38 -12.69 -7.37 -6.16
N GLY A 39 -13.27 -7.02 -7.32
CA GLY A 39 -12.62 -6.17 -8.32
C GLY A 39 -11.26 -6.74 -8.74
N LEU A 40 -10.18 -6.00 -8.50
CA LEU A 40 -8.80 -6.37 -8.85
C LEU A 40 -8.42 -7.80 -8.40
N TRP A 41 -8.86 -8.22 -7.22
CA TRP A 41 -8.42 -9.50 -6.64
C TRP A 41 -9.15 -10.71 -7.20
N ARG A 42 -10.24 -10.50 -7.94
CA ARG A 42 -10.94 -11.56 -8.65
C ARG A 42 -10.24 -11.84 -9.97
N PHE A 43 -9.38 -12.85 -9.97
CA PHE A 43 -8.76 -13.32 -11.22
C PHE A 43 -9.83 -13.77 -12.22
N LYS A 44 -9.68 -13.32 -13.46
CA LYS A 44 -10.37 -13.83 -14.64
C LYS A 44 -9.34 -14.05 -15.75
N GLU A 45 -9.49 -15.13 -16.50
CA GLU A 45 -8.63 -15.44 -17.66
C GLU A 45 -8.66 -14.31 -18.69
N ASN A 46 -9.85 -13.83 -19.03
CA ASN A 46 -10.02 -12.76 -20.02
C ASN A 46 -10.13 -11.40 -19.32
N PRO A 47 -9.25 -10.43 -19.64
CA PRO A 47 -9.40 -9.06 -19.15
C PRO A 47 -10.71 -8.44 -19.65
N GLU A 48 -11.51 -7.89 -18.72
CA GLU A 48 -12.74 -7.18 -19.05
C GLU A 48 -12.46 -5.68 -19.23
N PRO A 49 -13.07 -5.00 -20.23
CA PRO A 49 -12.96 -3.55 -20.38
C PRO A 49 -13.30 -2.79 -19.09
N ASP A 50 -12.65 -1.66 -18.84
CA ASP A 50 -12.86 -0.79 -17.67
C ASP A 50 -12.59 -1.40 -16.27
N ARG A 51 -12.20 -2.67 -16.15
CA ARG A 51 -11.90 -3.32 -14.86
C ARG A 51 -10.44 -3.65 -14.70
N ALA A 52 -9.86 -3.49 -13.51
CA ALA A 52 -8.47 -3.88 -13.29
C ALA A 52 -8.28 -5.39 -13.53
N SER A 53 -7.09 -5.78 -14.01
CA SER A 53 -6.76 -7.15 -14.38
C SER A 53 -5.48 -7.58 -13.67
N ILE A 54 -5.44 -8.83 -13.22
CA ILE A 54 -4.27 -9.46 -12.61
C ILE A 54 -3.88 -10.72 -13.39
N TYR A 55 -2.61 -11.09 -13.30
CA TYR A 55 -2.11 -12.39 -13.77
C TYR A 55 -2.35 -13.46 -12.71
N HIS A 56 -2.38 -14.72 -13.13
CA HIS A 56 -2.85 -15.83 -12.30
C HIS A 56 -2.05 -15.95 -11.00
N SER A 57 -0.74 -15.80 -11.06
CA SER A 57 0.18 -16.03 -9.93
C SER A 57 0.33 -14.88 -8.94
N VAL A 58 -0.48 -13.81 -9.03
CA VAL A 58 -0.38 -12.67 -8.12
C VAL A 58 -0.51 -13.13 -6.67
N ILE A 59 0.53 -12.85 -5.89
CA ILE A 59 0.56 -12.93 -4.42
C ILE A 59 0.61 -11.50 -3.89
N ILE A 60 -0.17 -11.19 -2.86
CA ILE A 60 -0.14 -9.88 -2.22
C ILE A 60 1.26 -9.56 -1.65
N ASN A 61 1.61 -8.28 -1.66
CA ASN A 61 2.92 -7.78 -1.22
C ASN A 61 2.91 -7.18 0.20
N THR A 62 1.79 -7.29 0.92
CA THR A 62 1.61 -6.88 2.32
C THR A 62 1.10 -8.07 3.13
N SER A 63 1.56 -8.20 4.37
CA SER A 63 1.27 -9.34 5.22
C SER A 63 -0.17 -9.32 5.74
N LYS A 64 -0.71 -10.51 6.05
CA LYS A 64 -2.10 -10.71 6.44
C LYS A 64 -2.56 -9.82 7.60
N GLU A 65 -1.75 -9.69 8.65
CA GLU A 65 -2.10 -8.87 9.81
C GLU A 65 -2.06 -7.37 9.50
N MET A 66 -1.22 -6.94 8.54
CA MET A 66 -1.12 -5.54 8.14
C MET A 66 -2.20 -5.13 7.14
N MET A 67 -2.74 -6.08 6.37
CA MET A 67 -3.71 -5.81 5.31
C MET A 67 -5.16 -6.14 5.64
N SER A 68 -5.43 -6.86 6.74
CA SER A 68 -6.81 -7.13 7.20
C SER A 68 -7.62 -5.86 7.46
N PHE A 69 -8.95 -5.94 7.37
CA PHE A 69 -9.84 -4.92 7.93
C PHE A 69 -9.72 -4.88 9.47
N SER A 70 -9.86 -3.69 10.04
CA SER A 70 -9.47 -3.39 11.43
C SER A 70 -10.25 -4.13 12.51
N ASP A 71 -11.42 -4.68 12.18
CA ASP A 71 -12.27 -5.47 13.07
C ASP A 71 -12.57 -6.88 12.55
N PHE A 72 -11.81 -7.34 11.56
CA PHE A 72 -11.97 -8.67 10.98
C PHE A 72 -10.61 -9.26 10.59
N PRO A 73 -9.85 -9.84 11.54
CA PRO A 73 -8.56 -10.47 11.25
C PRO A 73 -8.68 -11.57 10.20
N ILE A 74 -7.63 -11.73 9.39
CA ILE A 74 -7.52 -12.84 8.44
C ILE A 74 -7.33 -14.15 9.23
N PRO A 75 -7.91 -15.28 8.76
CA PRO A 75 -7.79 -16.55 9.47
C PRO A 75 -6.34 -16.96 9.81
N GLU A 76 -6.18 -17.68 10.92
CA GLU A 76 -4.84 -18.00 11.43
C GLU A 76 -4.08 -18.96 10.52
N GLU A 77 -4.80 -19.82 9.80
CA GLU A 77 -4.30 -20.81 8.86
C GLU A 77 -3.88 -20.22 7.52
N PHE A 78 -4.35 -19.01 7.17
CA PHE A 78 -3.96 -18.36 5.92
C PHE A 78 -2.48 -17.96 5.96
N PRO A 79 -1.74 -18.08 4.84
CA PRO A 79 -0.35 -17.68 4.75
C PRO A 79 -0.17 -16.17 4.96
N ASN A 80 1.00 -15.75 5.43
CA ASN A 80 1.29 -14.33 5.67
C ASN A 80 1.17 -13.49 4.39
N PHE A 81 1.59 -14.03 3.25
CA PHE A 81 1.37 -13.44 1.93
C PHE A 81 0.48 -14.37 1.12
N MET A 82 -0.72 -13.92 0.80
CA MET A 82 -1.78 -14.72 0.19
C MET A 82 -1.79 -14.59 -1.33
N HIS A 83 -2.07 -15.71 -2.00
CA HIS A 83 -2.49 -15.72 -3.39
C HIS A 83 -3.80 -14.96 -3.56
N ASN A 84 -4.04 -14.39 -4.75
CA ASN A 84 -5.26 -13.63 -5.05
C ASN A 84 -6.54 -14.41 -4.74
N SER A 85 -6.55 -15.74 -4.91
CA SER A 85 -7.67 -16.61 -4.54
C SER A 85 -7.99 -16.56 -3.03
N LEU A 86 -6.98 -16.60 -2.16
CA LEU A 86 -7.18 -16.50 -0.71
C LEU A 86 -7.59 -15.09 -0.27
N ILE A 87 -7.15 -14.06 -1.00
CA ILE A 87 -7.67 -12.70 -0.80
C ILE A 87 -9.17 -12.64 -1.13
N MET A 88 -9.59 -13.29 -2.21
CA MET A 88 -11.01 -13.40 -2.57
C MET A 88 -11.81 -14.17 -1.52
N ASP A 89 -11.28 -15.27 -0.99
CA ASP A 89 -11.91 -16.01 0.09
C ASP A 89 -12.11 -15.11 1.33
N TYR A 90 -11.07 -14.35 1.72
CA TYR A 90 -11.20 -13.38 2.81
C TYR A 90 -12.26 -12.29 2.54
N PHE A 91 -12.37 -11.79 1.31
CA PHE A 91 -13.43 -10.82 0.97
C PHE A 91 -14.82 -11.41 1.02
N ARG A 92 -14.99 -12.67 0.61
CA ARG A 92 -16.26 -13.40 0.75
C ARG A 92 -16.61 -13.60 2.23
N MET A 93 -15.64 -14.03 3.04
CA MET A 93 -15.80 -14.14 4.49
C MET A 93 -16.23 -12.81 5.13
N TYR A 94 -15.61 -11.70 4.72
CA TYR A 94 -15.98 -10.36 5.21
C TYR A 94 -17.39 -9.96 4.77
N ALA A 95 -17.73 -10.18 3.49
CA ALA A 95 -19.04 -9.88 2.95
C ALA A 95 -20.15 -10.71 3.62
N ASP A 96 -19.90 -11.99 3.87
CA ASP A 96 -20.84 -12.90 4.53
C ASP A 96 -20.99 -12.56 6.01
N HIS A 97 -19.88 -12.34 6.72
CA HIS A 97 -19.90 -12.03 8.16
C HIS A 97 -20.70 -10.75 8.46
N PHE A 98 -20.51 -9.70 7.66
CA PHE A 98 -21.23 -8.43 7.83
C PHE A 98 -22.49 -8.31 6.95
N GLN A 99 -22.88 -9.38 6.24
CA GLN A 99 -24.07 -9.43 5.39
C GLN A 99 -24.12 -8.29 4.35
N LEU A 100 -22.99 -8.03 3.68
CA LEU A 100 -22.80 -6.90 2.76
C LEU A 100 -23.42 -7.13 1.39
N THR A 101 -23.46 -8.38 0.94
CA THR A 101 -23.89 -8.77 -0.41
C THR A 101 -25.31 -8.30 -0.75
N LYS A 102 -26.21 -8.22 0.25
CA LYS A 102 -27.58 -7.72 0.08
C LYS A 102 -27.67 -6.25 -0.37
N GLN A 103 -26.60 -5.48 -0.18
CA GLN A 103 -26.52 -4.08 -0.58
C GLN A 103 -25.93 -3.90 -1.97
N ILE A 104 -25.54 -4.99 -2.65
CA ILE A 104 -24.83 -4.95 -3.93
C ILE A 104 -25.78 -5.32 -5.07
N ARG A 105 -25.80 -4.47 -6.10
CA ARG A 105 -26.43 -4.73 -7.39
C ARG A 105 -25.34 -5.08 -8.38
N PHE A 106 -25.20 -6.38 -8.65
CA PHE A 106 -24.27 -6.91 -9.65
C PHE A 106 -24.75 -6.61 -11.07
N ASN A 107 -23.82 -6.72 -12.02
CA ASN A 107 -24.03 -6.45 -13.43
C ASN A 107 -24.75 -5.12 -13.68
N THR A 108 -24.40 -4.10 -12.90
CA THR A 108 -25.01 -2.78 -12.94
C THR A 108 -23.91 -1.72 -13.05
N LYS A 109 -23.72 -1.19 -14.26
CA LYS A 109 -22.71 -0.16 -14.55
C LYS A 109 -23.27 1.22 -14.19
N VAL A 110 -22.51 2.02 -13.48
CA VAL A 110 -22.82 3.45 -13.29
C VAL A 110 -22.35 4.20 -14.53
N LEU A 111 -23.28 4.84 -15.23
CA LEU A 111 -23.01 5.60 -16.45
C LEU A 111 -22.71 7.06 -16.15
N GLN A 112 -23.41 7.65 -15.19
CA GLN A 112 -23.31 9.07 -14.89
C GLN A 112 -23.70 9.37 -13.45
N ILE A 113 -22.97 10.30 -12.84
CA ILE A 113 -23.26 10.91 -11.54
C ILE A 113 -23.26 12.41 -11.71
N LYS A 114 -24.42 13.04 -11.48
CA LYS A 114 -24.61 14.49 -11.61
C LYS A 114 -25.14 15.10 -10.33
N GLN A 115 -24.68 16.30 -10.03
CA GLN A 115 -25.32 17.14 -9.02
C GLN A 115 -26.75 17.42 -9.47
N ARG A 116 -27.73 17.28 -8.57
CA ARG A 116 -29.11 17.67 -8.87
C ARG A 116 -29.20 19.17 -9.13
N SER A 117 -30.25 19.59 -9.82
CA SER A 117 -30.52 21.02 -10.06
C SER A 117 -30.65 21.84 -8.77
N ASP A 118 -31.06 21.21 -7.67
CA ASP A 118 -31.18 21.81 -6.35
C ASP A 118 -29.99 21.51 -5.41
N PHE A 119 -28.85 21.04 -5.94
CA PHE A 119 -27.69 20.58 -5.15
C PHE A 119 -27.23 21.60 -4.11
N SER A 120 -27.23 22.91 -4.43
CA SER A 120 -26.84 23.97 -3.48
C SER A 120 -27.70 23.99 -2.21
N ARG A 121 -28.92 23.45 -2.25
CA ARG A 121 -29.81 23.27 -1.10
C ARG A 121 -29.86 21.83 -0.60
N SER A 122 -29.91 20.85 -1.50
CA SER A 122 -30.15 19.44 -1.18
C SER A 122 -28.88 18.65 -0.89
N GLY A 123 -27.77 18.98 -1.55
CA GLY A 123 -26.52 18.20 -1.56
C GLY A 123 -26.65 16.84 -2.27
N GLN A 124 -27.74 16.59 -3.01
CA GLN A 124 -28.10 15.29 -3.56
C GLN A 124 -27.62 15.06 -5.00
N TRP A 125 -27.52 13.78 -5.39
CA TRP A 125 -26.97 13.35 -6.66
C TRP A 125 -27.99 12.54 -7.47
N ASP A 126 -28.02 12.79 -8.78
CA ASP A 126 -28.66 11.91 -9.77
C ASP A 126 -27.62 10.88 -10.24
N VAL A 127 -27.91 9.60 -10.02
CA VAL A 127 -27.06 8.47 -10.43
C VAL A 127 -27.79 7.68 -11.50
N GLU A 128 -27.24 7.66 -12.71
CA GLU A 128 -27.73 6.87 -13.84
C GLU A 128 -26.95 5.56 -13.94
N THR A 129 -27.70 4.45 -14.02
CA THR A 129 -27.16 3.09 -14.06
C THR A 129 -27.73 2.32 -15.24
N GLU A 130 -26.98 1.33 -15.72
CA GLU A 130 -27.38 0.42 -16.78
C GLU A 130 -27.14 -1.02 -16.32
N ASN A 131 -28.17 -1.85 -16.37
CA ASN A 131 -28.06 -3.27 -16.02
C ASN A 131 -27.56 -4.12 -17.19
N LYS A 132 -27.33 -5.42 -16.97
CA LYS A 132 -26.92 -6.38 -18.03
C LYS A 132 -27.85 -6.44 -19.26
N ASP A 133 -29.13 -6.10 -19.09
CA ASP A 133 -30.15 -6.15 -20.15
C ASP A 133 -30.21 -4.82 -20.93
N GLY A 134 -29.30 -3.87 -20.65
CA GLY A 134 -29.27 -2.54 -21.26
C GLY A 134 -30.33 -1.58 -20.71
N LYS A 135 -31.08 -1.97 -19.67
CA LYS A 135 -32.10 -1.12 -19.03
C LYS A 135 -31.42 -0.05 -18.20
N ARG A 136 -31.75 1.21 -18.50
CA ARG A 136 -31.26 2.38 -17.77
C ARG A 136 -32.22 2.82 -16.69
N GLU A 137 -31.68 3.12 -15.51
CA GLU A 137 -32.44 3.62 -14.36
C GLU A 137 -31.73 4.83 -13.76
N LYS A 138 -32.53 5.82 -13.31
CA LYS A 138 -32.05 7.00 -12.58
C LYS A 138 -32.49 6.92 -11.13
N HIS A 139 -31.56 7.24 -10.24
CA HIS A 139 -31.77 7.16 -8.80
C HIS A 139 -31.24 8.41 -8.12
N ILE A 140 -31.96 8.87 -7.09
CA ILE A 140 -31.52 9.97 -6.24
C ILE A 140 -30.83 9.41 -5.00
N PHE A 141 -29.69 10.00 -4.63
CA PHE A 141 -28.93 9.67 -3.43
C PHE A 141 -28.49 10.92 -2.67
N ASP A 142 -28.38 10.80 -1.34
CA ASP A 142 -27.94 11.87 -0.44
C ASP A 142 -26.43 12.04 -0.45
N ALA A 143 -25.69 10.97 -0.73
CA ALA A 143 -24.26 11.00 -0.89
C ALA A 143 -23.75 9.89 -1.82
N VAL A 144 -22.52 10.02 -2.29
CA VAL A 144 -21.88 9.08 -3.22
C VAL A 144 -20.45 8.76 -2.77
N MET A 145 -20.08 7.48 -2.79
CA MET A 145 -18.73 6.98 -2.55
C MET A 145 -18.21 6.27 -3.80
N ILE A 146 -17.10 6.75 -4.37
CA ILE A 146 -16.51 6.16 -5.58
C ILE A 146 -15.35 5.24 -5.19
N CYS A 147 -15.47 3.96 -5.56
CA CYS A 147 -14.59 2.87 -5.14
C CYS A 147 -14.01 2.07 -6.32
N ILE A 148 -13.84 2.72 -7.49
CA ILE A 148 -13.42 2.06 -8.74
C ILE A 148 -11.91 1.73 -8.80
N GLY A 149 -11.12 2.17 -7.82
CA GLY A 149 -9.66 2.04 -7.83
C GLY A 149 -9.00 2.89 -8.92
N HIS A 150 -7.75 2.57 -9.25
CA HIS A 150 -6.93 3.38 -10.17
C HIS A 150 -5.97 2.56 -11.05
N HIS A 151 -6.16 1.25 -11.12
CA HIS A 151 -5.35 0.32 -11.93
C HIS A 151 -6.13 -0.28 -13.11
N CYS A 152 -7.10 0.45 -13.63
CA CYS A 152 -7.93 -0.01 -14.75
C CYS A 152 -7.33 0.40 -16.10
N GLN A 153 -7.08 1.69 -16.35
CA GLN A 153 -6.70 2.15 -17.69
C GLN A 153 -5.19 1.93 -17.92
N PRO A 154 -4.78 1.07 -18.88
CA PRO A 154 -3.35 0.80 -19.11
C PRO A 154 -2.65 2.05 -19.65
N ASN A 155 -1.43 2.32 -19.18
CA ASN A 155 -0.58 3.36 -19.74
C ASN A 155 0.40 2.73 -20.74
N LEU A 156 0.11 2.83 -22.04
CA LEU A 156 0.93 2.25 -23.10
C LEU A 156 1.54 3.36 -23.98
N PRO A 157 2.70 3.94 -23.61
CA PRO A 157 3.29 5.08 -24.31
C PRO A 157 4.08 4.65 -25.54
N LEU A 158 3.42 4.14 -26.58
CA LEU A 158 4.09 3.63 -27.80
C LEU A 158 4.96 4.68 -28.50
N HIS A 159 4.62 5.97 -28.38
CA HIS A 159 5.40 7.07 -28.94
C HIS A 159 6.82 7.21 -28.34
N ASP A 160 7.05 6.67 -27.14
CA ASP A 160 8.38 6.67 -26.50
C ASP A 160 9.30 5.57 -27.07
N PHE A 161 8.80 4.72 -27.96
CA PHE A 161 9.48 3.52 -28.47
C PHE A 161 9.51 3.50 -30.00
N PRO A 162 10.43 4.26 -30.63
CA PRO A 162 10.50 4.37 -32.09
C PRO A 162 10.63 3.00 -32.79
N GLY A 163 9.89 2.80 -33.88
CA GLY A 163 9.95 1.58 -34.68
C GLY A 163 9.08 0.42 -34.16
N ILE A 164 8.35 0.59 -33.05
CA ILE A 164 7.48 -0.44 -32.47
C ILE A 164 6.40 -0.90 -33.46
N GLU A 165 5.96 -0.02 -34.36
CA GLU A 165 5.06 -0.30 -35.48
C GLU A 165 5.63 -1.31 -36.48
N SER A 166 6.97 -1.42 -36.58
CA SER A 166 7.64 -2.42 -37.40
C SER A 166 7.85 -3.76 -36.68
N PHE A 167 7.50 -3.83 -35.38
CA PHE A 167 7.78 -4.99 -34.56
C PHE A 167 6.96 -6.20 -35.03
N LYS A 168 7.64 -7.30 -35.37
CA LYS A 168 7.01 -8.51 -35.92
C LYS A 168 6.48 -9.47 -34.84
N GLY A 169 6.96 -9.35 -33.61
CA GLY A 169 6.48 -10.15 -32.47
C GLY A 169 5.19 -9.60 -31.86
N LYS A 170 4.70 -10.25 -30.80
CA LYS A 170 3.53 -9.77 -30.05
C LYS A 170 3.97 -8.71 -29.04
N TYR A 171 3.15 -7.71 -28.80
CA TYR A 171 3.33 -6.84 -27.64
C TYR A 171 2.01 -6.49 -26.99
N PHE A 172 2.02 -6.31 -25.68
CA PHE A 172 0.83 -5.92 -24.91
C PHE A 172 1.22 -5.27 -23.57
N HIS A 173 0.24 -4.64 -22.92
CA HIS A 173 0.44 -4.09 -21.58
C HIS A 173 0.37 -5.19 -20.52
N SER A 174 1.07 -5.04 -19.39
CA SER A 174 1.04 -5.96 -18.25
C SER A 174 -0.37 -6.32 -17.72
N ARG A 175 -1.38 -5.51 -18.05
CA ARG A 175 -2.81 -5.75 -17.80
C ARG A 175 -3.33 -7.02 -18.48
N ASP A 176 -2.82 -7.30 -19.68
CA ASP A 176 -3.30 -8.37 -20.56
C ASP A 176 -2.50 -9.67 -20.36
N TYR A 177 -1.43 -9.62 -19.56
CA TYR A 177 -0.69 -10.80 -19.15
C TYR A 177 -1.50 -11.67 -18.17
N LYS A 178 -1.44 -12.99 -18.35
CA LYS A 178 -2.20 -13.96 -17.53
C LYS A 178 -1.35 -15.09 -17.00
N THR A 179 -0.72 -15.82 -17.91
CA THR A 179 0.10 -16.98 -17.58
C THR A 179 1.31 -17.06 -18.53
N PRO A 180 2.36 -17.81 -18.16
CA PRO A 180 3.61 -17.81 -18.93
C PRO A 180 3.65 -18.83 -20.08
N GLU A 181 2.73 -19.79 -20.16
CA GLU A 181 2.87 -21.00 -20.99
C GLU A 181 3.00 -20.73 -22.50
N GLU A 182 2.30 -19.72 -23.02
CA GLU A 182 2.38 -19.27 -24.43
C GLU A 182 3.82 -18.91 -24.84
N TRP A 183 4.65 -18.53 -23.87
CA TRP A 183 5.99 -17.94 -24.08
C TRP A 183 7.13 -18.92 -23.87
N ARG A 184 6.85 -20.21 -23.76
CA ARG A 184 7.87 -21.25 -23.57
C ARG A 184 8.89 -21.25 -24.72
N ASN A 185 10.17 -21.27 -24.38
CA ASN A 185 11.32 -21.27 -25.31
C ASN A 185 11.39 -20.04 -26.25
N LYS A 186 10.71 -18.94 -25.91
CA LYS A 186 10.70 -17.68 -26.68
C LYS A 186 11.69 -16.65 -26.10
N LYS A 187 12.09 -15.64 -26.88
CA LYS A 187 12.85 -14.48 -26.37
C LYS A 187 11.87 -13.36 -26.02
N VAL A 188 11.96 -12.85 -24.80
CA VAL A 188 10.99 -11.88 -24.27
C VAL A 188 11.68 -10.65 -23.70
N VAL A 189 11.11 -9.47 -23.95
CA VAL A 189 11.49 -8.21 -23.32
C VAL A 189 10.35 -7.72 -22.42
N VAL A 190 10.63 -7.46 -21.14
CA VAL A 190 9.70 -6.78 -20.22
C VAL A 190 10.19 -5.37 -19.99
N ILE A 191 9.34 -4.37 -20.24
CA ILE A 191 9.66 -2.95 -20.11
C ILE A 191 9.07 -2.42 -18.80
N GLY A 192 9.94 -1.89 -17.94
CA GLY A 192 9.56 -1.29 -16.67
C GLY A 192 9.73 -2.25 -15.50
N ILE A 193 10.28 -1.73 -14.41
CA ILE A 193 10.59 -2.48 -13.18
C ILE A 193 9.67 -2.07 -12.02
N GLY A 194 8.36 -1.94 -12.29
CA GLY A 194 7.36 -1.93 -11.20
C GLY A 194 7.15 -3.33 -10.62
N ASN A 195 6.30 -3.46 -9.59
CA ASN A 195 5.95 -4.78 -9.02
C ASN A 195 5.50 -5.76 -10.11
N SER A 196 4.54 -5.36 -10.97
CA SER A 196 4.11 -6.20 -12.10
C SER A 196 5.25 -6.52 -13.07
N GLY A 197 6.14 -5.58 -13.36
CA GLY A 197 7.27 -5.82 -14.27
C GLY A 197 8.26 -6.83 -13.70
N GLY A 198 8.59 -6.72 -12.42
CA GLY A 198 9.45 -7.66 -11.72
C GLY A 198 8.84 -9.07 -11.64
N ASP A 199 7.56 -9.16 -11.28
CA ASP A 199 6.87 -10.45 -11.13
C ASP A 199 6.71 -11.16 -12.48
N ILE A 200 6.26 -10.44 -13.52
CA ILE A 200 6.12 -10.99 -14.87
C ILE A 200 7.48 -11.41 -15.43
N ALA A 201 8.53 -10.60 -15.22
CA ALA A 201 9.89 -10.95 -15.62
C ALA A 201 10.38 -12.23 -14.94
N VAL A 202 10.17 -12.36 -13.63
CA VAL A 202 10.54 -13.57 -12.88
C VAL A 202 9.76 -14.79 -13.39
N GLU A 203 8.45 -14.68 -13.56
CA GLU A 203 7.60 -15.79 -13.98
C GLU A 203 7.96 -16.27 -15.39
N LEU A 204 8.05 -15.35 -16.35
CA LEU A 204 8.41 -15.69 -17.73
C LEU A 204 9.83 -16.26 -17.82
N SER A 205 10.79 -15.77 -17.03
CA SER A 205 12.18 -16.27 -17.05
C SER A 205 12.32 -17.75 -16.71
N ARG A 206 11.28 -18.39 -16.15
CA ARG A 206 11.27 -19.83 -15.85
C ARG A 206 10.99 -20.70 -17.07
N VAL A 207 10.37 -20.14 -18.11
CA VAL A 207 9.92 -20.90 -19.29
C VAL A 207 10.49 -20.39 -20.61
N THR A 208 10.89 -19.11 -20.66
CA THR A 208 11.42 -18.49 -21.88
C THR A 208 12.83 -18.97 -22.19
N LYS A 209 13.25 -18.84 -23.46
CA LYS A 209 14.64 -19.11 -23.88
C LYS A 209 15.59 -18.06 -23.30
N GLN A 210 15.16 -16.80 -23.28
CA GLN A 210 15.84 -15.73 -22.58
C GLN A 210 14.87 -14.59 -22.25
N LEU A 211 15.01 -13.97 -21.08
CA LEU A 211 14.25 -12.79 -20.71
C LEU A 211 15.16 -11.58 -20.49
N TYR A 212 14.75 -10.44 -21.07
CA TYR A 212 15.40 -9.15 -20.89
C TYR A 212 14.47 -8.22 -20.11
N LEU A 213 14.95 -7.69 -18.98
CA LEU A 213 14.21 -6.72 -18.18
C LEU A 213 14.77 -5.32 -18.45
N SER A 214 14.03 -4.52 -19.23
CA SER A 214 14.42 -3.16 -19.57
C SER A 214 13.96 -2.18 -18.49
N THR A 215 14.90 -1.37 -17.99
CA THR A 215 14.61 -0.29 -17.05
C THR A 215 15.40 0.97 -17.36
N ARG A 216 14.73 2.12 -17.29
CA ARG A 216 15.35 3.43 -17.52
C ARG A 216 16.11 3.96 -16.31
N ARG A 217 15.60 3.70 -15.10
CA ARG A 217 16.10 4.32 -13.87
C ARG A 217 16.60 3.32 -12.83
N GLY A 218 16.45 2.02 -13.07
CA GLY A 218 16.61 1.01 -12.01
C GLY A 218 15.48 1.07 -10.98
N ALA A 219 15.58 0.25 -9.94
CA ALA A 219 14.72 0.29 -8.76
C ALA A 219 15.40 -0.42 -7.58
N TRP A 220 15.10 0.03 -6.38
CA TRP A 220 15.42 -0.72 -5.16
C TRP A 220 14.48 -1.91 -5.04
N ILE A 221 15.04 -3.11 -4.86
CA ILE A 221 14.28 -4.35 -4.69
C ILE A 221 14.28 -4.72 -3.21
N LEU A 222 13.08 -4.96 -2.70
CA LEU A 222 12.83 -5.38 -1.34
C LEU A 222 12.24 -6.79 -1.38
N ASN A 223 12.45 -7.54 -0.32
CA ASN A 223 11.95 -8.90 -0.18
C ASN A 223 10.83 -8.94 0.85
N ARG A 224 9.83 -9.79 0.60
CA ARG A 224 8.78 -10.10 1.58
C ARG A 224 9.39 -10.82 2.78
N VAL A 225 10.28 -11.78 2.50
CA VAL A 225 11.08 -12.47 3.52
C VAL A 225 12.18 -11.52 3.98
N TRP A 226 12.05 -10.98 5.19
CA TRP A 226 12.99 -10.06 5.79
C TRP A 226 13.85 -10.75 6.86
N GLU A 227 14.36 -9.98 7.82
CA GLU A 227 15.17 -10.47 8.92
C GLU A 227 14.48 -11.62 9.67
N ARG A 228 15.24 -12.70 9.89
CA ARG A 228 14.78 -13.90 10.61
C ARG A 228 13.54 -14.57 9.99
N GLY A 229 13.25 -14.31 8.71
CA GLY A 229 12.10 -14.87 8.01
C GLY A 229 10.77 -14.19 8.31
N ILE A 230 10.77 -13.05 9.02
CA ILE A 230 9.57 -12.30 9.34
C ILE A 230 9.16 -11.41 8.14
N PRO A 231 7.86 -11.23 7.87
CA PRO A 231 7.39 -10.27 6.88
C PRO A 231 7.95 -8.86 7.10
N LEU A 232 8.52 -8.25 6.06
CA LEU A 232 9.12 -6.91 6.09
C LEU A 232 8.21 -5.86 6.75
N ASP A 233 6.94 -5.84 6.38
CA ASP A 233 6.02 -4.80 6.80
C ASP A 233 5.62 -4.85 8.28
N LEU A 234 5.80 -6.01 8.95
CA LEU A 234 5.64 -6.14 10.40
C LEU A 234 6.75 -5.43 11.19
N HIS A 235 7.86 -5.07 10.54
CA HIS A 235 8.90 -4.23 11.14
C HIS A 235 8.53 -2.74 11.12
N PHE A 236 7.53 -2.33 10.34
CA PHE A 236 7.02 -0.96 10.38
C PHE A 236 6.13 -0.74 11.61
N ASN A 237 6.78 -0.29 12.68
CA ASN A 237 6.15 0.08 13.94
C ASN A 237 6.21 1.60 14.18
N ARG A 238 5.55 2.06 15.25
CA ARG A 238 5.44 3.48 15.57
C ARG A 238 6.77 4.12 16.01
N VAL A 239 7.71 3.33 16.52
CA VAL A 239 9.06 3.80 16.87
C VAL A 239 9.89 4.04 15.61
N VAL A 240 9.82 3.13 14.63
CA VAL A 240 10.46 3.32 13.31
C VAL A 240 9.88 4.55 12.61
N ASP A 241 8.56 4.73 12.66
CA ASP A 241 7.91 5.93 12.10
C ASP A 241 8.36 7.22 12.82
N PHE A 242 8.48 7.20 14.15
CA PHE A 242 9.01 8.31 14.92
C PHE A 242 10.43 8.69 14.50
N PHE A 243 11.33 7.70 14.38
CA PHE A 243 12.70 7.96 13.91
C PHE A 243 12.74 8.46 12.46
N ARG A 244 11.88 7.93 11.58
CA ARG A 244 11.75 8.42 10.20
C ARG A 244 11.38 9.91 10.14
N ARG A 245 10.56 10.41 11.07
CA ARG A 245 10.14 11.82 11.13
C ARG A 245 11.23 12.74 11.69
N ILE A 246 12.08 12.24 12.58
CA ILE A 246 13.11 13.05 13.26
C ILE A 246 14.43 13.05 12.51
N LEU A 247 14.80 11.91 11.93
CA LEU A 247 16.07 11.77 11.21
C LEU A 247 16.00 12.50 9.87
N PRO A 248 17.11 13.14 9.41
CA PRO A 248 17.20 13.66 8.06
C PRO A 248 16.87 12.58 7.03
N PHE A 249 15.99 12.90 6.07
CA PHE A 249 15.51 11.93 5.07
C PHE A 249 16.63 11.17 4.35
N GLY A 250 17.72 11.87 4.02
CA GLY A 250 18.91 11.28 3.42
C GLY A 250 19.54 10.20 4.30
N PHE A 251 19.69 10.46 5.61
CA PHE A 251 20.26 9.50 6.55
C PHE A 251 19.37 8.26 6.73
N PHE A 252 18.04 8.46 6.89
CA PHE A 252 17.08 7.35 6.96
C PHE A 252 17.12 6.48 5.70
N CYS A 253 17.18 7.09 4.51
CA CYS A 253 17.36 6.34 3.26
C CYS A 253 18.70 5.61 3.23
N SER A 254 19.82 6.21 3.66
CA SER A 254 21.12 5.52 3.71
C SER A 254 21.09 4.24 4.56
N LEU A 255 20.40 4.26 5.70
CA LEU A 255 20.26 3.07 6.55
C LEU A 255 19.49 1.96 5.82
N GLY A 256 18.36 2.29 5.21
CA GLY A 256 17.58 1.34 4.42
C GLY A 256 18.33 0.82 3.19
N GLU A 257 19.02 1.71 2.47
CA GLU A 257 19.85 1.39 1.30
C GLU A 257 21.00 0.44 1.68
N SER A 258 21.63 0.65 2.84
CA SER A 258 22.64 -0.25 3.37
C SER A 258 22.05 -1.64 3.65
N GLN A 259 20.88 -1.71 4.28
CA GLN A 259 20.21 -2.96 4.62
C GLN A 259 19.78 -3.76 3.37
N VAL A 260 19.21 -3.12 2.35
CA VAL A 260 18.85 -3.81 1.09
C VAL A 260 20.09 -4.22 0.30
N ASN A 261 21.17 -3.44 0.32
CA ASN A 261 22.43 -3.83 -0.34
C ASN A 261 23.18 -4.94 0.40
N HIS A 262 23.00 -5.05 1.71
CA HIS A 262 23.57 -6.16 2.49
C HIS A 262 22.99 -7.51 2.03
N ARG A 263 21.74 -7.53 1.57
CA ARG A 263 21.12 -8.73 1.01
C ARG A 263 21.68 -9.09 -0.36
N PHE A 264 21.81 -8.11 -1.26
CA PHE A 264 22.54 -8.23 -2.52
C PHE A 264 22.89 -6.83 -3.06
N ASN A 265 24.06 -6.71 -3.71
CA ASN A 265 24.55 -5.43 -4.21
C ASN A 265 23.76 -4.98 -5.46
N HIS A 266 22.92 -3.96 -5.32
CA HIS A 266 22.07 -3.49 -6.43
C HIS A 266 22.87 -2.91 -7.60
N ALA A 267 24.07 -2.38 -7.37
CA ALA A 267 24.92 -1.85 -8.44
C ALA A 267 25.48 -2.99 -9.30
N LEU A 268 25.96 -4.05 -8.65
CA LEU A 268 26.47 -5.25 -9.33
C LEU A 268 25.40 -5.92 -10.19
N TYR A 269 24.13 -5.84 -9.78
CA TYR A 269 22.99 -6.45 -10.48
C TYR A 269 22.35 -5.51 -11.52
N ASN A 270 22.94 -4.34 -11.80
CA ASN A 270 22.41 -3.32 -12.71
C ASN A 270 21.00 -2.80 -12.34
N LEU A 271 20.66 -2.81 -11.05
CA LEU A 271 19.36 -2.39 -10.53
C LEU A 271 19.42 -1.05 -9.78
N LYS A 272 20.61 -0.64 -9.33
CA LYS A 272 20.78 0.55 -8.48
C LYS A 272 20.24 1.81 -9.18
N PRO A 273 19.22 2.46 -8.61
CA PRO A 273 18.70 3.68 -9.19
C PRO A 273 19.52 4.92 -8.80
N GLN A 274 19.30 6.03 -9.51
CA GLN A 274 19.87 7.34 -9.17
C GLN A 274 19.14 8.03 -7.99
N HIS A 275 17.94 7.56 -7.64
CA HIS A 275 17.14 8.12 -6.55
C HIS A 275 17.30 7.33 -5.24
N ARG A 276 16.92 7.95 -4.13
CA ARG A 276 16.96 7.33 -2.79
C ARG A 276 15.85 6.27 -2.62
N LEU A 277 16.02 5.38 -1.64
CA LEU A 277 15.13 4.24 -1.39
C LEU A 277 13.63 4.58 -1.41
N PHE A 278 13.25 5.64 -0.70
CA PHE A 278 11.85 6.05 -0.53
C PHE A 278 11.46 7.29 -1.36
N SER A 279 12.23 7.58 -2.41
CA SER A 279 11.93 8.59 -3.44
C SER A 279 11.17 8.00 -4.64
N GLN A 280 10.91 6.71 -4.63
CA GLN A 280 10.04 5.98 -5.55
C GLN A 280 9.53 4.77 -4.79
N HIS A 281 8.38 4.23 -5.19
CA HIS A 281 7.94 2.95 -4.64
C HIS A 281 8.96 1.86 -4.92
N PRO A 282 9.56 1.24 -3.89
CA PRO A 282 10.43 0.09 -4.09
C PRO A 282 9.65 -1.08 -4.70
N THR A 283 10.36 -1.92 -5.43
CA THR A 283 9.78 -3.13 -6.02
C THR A 283 9.91 -4.28 -5.03
N LEU A 284 8.80 -4.93 -4.68
CA LEU A 284 8.79 -6.10 -3.82
C LEU A 284 8.84 -7.36 -4.68
N ASN A 285 9.97 -8.07 -4.67
CA ASN A 285 10.11 -9.32 -5.40
C ASN A 285 11.18 -10.21 -4.74
N ASP A 286 10.82 -11.47 -4.46
CA ASP A 286 11.73 -12.36 -3.73
C ASP A 286 12.76 -13.09 -4.58
N GLU A 287 12.53 -13.14 -5.89
CA GLU A 287 13.25 -14.04 -6.79
C GLU A 287 14.09 -13.31 -7.83
N LEU A 288 13.79 -12.05 -8.12
CA LEU A 288 14.44 -11.29 -9.20
C LEU A 288 15.97 -11.32 -9.10
N PRO A 289 16.60 -11.09 -7.93
CA PRO A 289 18.05 -11.22 -7.82
C PRO A 289 18.55 -12.62 -8.18
N ASN A 290 17.87 -13.68 -7.74
CA ASN A 290 18.25 -15.07 -8.05
C ASN A 290 18.14 -15.36 -9.55
N ARG A 291 17.11 -14.83 -10.21
CA ARG A 291 16.94 -14.97 -11.67
C ARG A 291 18.03 -14.26 -12.46
N ILE A 292 18.42 -13.05 -12.02
CA ILE A 292 19.56 -12.32 -12.59
C ILE A 292 20.85 -13.10 -12.40
N LEU A 293 21.11 -13.61 -11.18
CA LEU A 293 22.31 -14.37 -10.85
C LEU A 293 22.42 -15.66 -11.69
N SER A 294 21.30 -16.32 -11.97
CA SER A 294 21.25 -17.50 -12.85
C SER A 294 21.33 -17.19 -14.35
N GLY A 295 21.28 -15.90 -14.74
CA GLY A 295 21.34 -15.47 -16.13
C GLY A 295 20.05 -15.64 -16.94
N THR A 296 18.95 -16.12 -16.32
CA THR A 296 17.62 -16.25 -16.97
C THR A 296 16.92 -14.91 -17.12
N VAL A 297 17.32 -13.90 -16.35
CA VAL A 297 16.92 -12.50 -16.52
C VAL A 297 18.16 -11.66 -16.77
N GLN A 298 18.22 -10.99 -17.91
CA GLN A 298 19.26 -10.01 -18.20
C GLN A 298 18.68 -8.60 -18.09
N VAL A 299 19.19 -7.81 -17.15
CA VAL A 299 18.79 -6.40 -17.02
C VAL A 299 19.40 -5.60 -18.17
N LYS A 300 18.58 -4.76 -18.80
CA LYS A 300 18.96 -3.89 -19.91
C LYS A 300 18.57 -2.44 -19.61
N PRO A 301 19.27 -1.45 -20.19
CA PRO A 301 18.82 -0.06 -20.11
C PRO A 301 17.53 0.11 -20.93
N ASN A 302 17.10 1.36 -21.10
CA ASN A 302 15.91 1.66 -21.87
C ASN A 302 16.10 1.28 -23.36
N ILE A 303 14.99 1.04 -24.06
CA ILE A 303 15.00 0.68 -25.48
C ILE A 303 15.21 1.95 -26.30
N ARG A 304 16.16 1.90 -27.23
CA ARG A 304 16.44 2.97 -28.17
C ARG A 304 15.48 2.94 -29.35
N ARG A 305 15.24 1.75 -29.93
CA ARG A 305 14.29 1.53 -31.04
C ARG A 305 14.03 0.05 -31.31
N PHE A 306 12.96 -0.22 -32.04
CA PHE A 306 12.60 -1.52 -32.61
C PHE A 306 12.85 -1.54 -34.12
N GLN A 307 13.22 -2.70 -34.67
CA GLN A 307 13.37 -2.94 -36.13
C GLN A 307 12.98 -4.39 -36.46
N GLY A 308 11.75 -4.65 -36.93
CA GLY A 308 11.34 -6.02 -37.20
C GLY A 308 11.28 -6.86 -35.92
N SER A 309 12.05 -7.94 -35.77
CA SER A 309 12.15 -8.70 -34.51
C SER A 309 13.33 -8.25 -33.63
N ARG A 310 14.04 -7.19 -34.02
CA ARG A 310 15.24 -6.68 -33.36
C ARG A 310 14.91 -5.57 -32.37
N VAL A 311 15.54 -5.60 -31.20
CA VAL A 311 15.44 -4.57 -30.16
C VAL A 311 16.84 -4.02 -29.88
N GLU A 312 17.03 -2.72 -30.12
CA GLU A 312 18.27 -1.98 -29.81
C GLU A 312 18.08 -1.21 -28.50
N PHE A 313 19.01 -1.37 -27.56
CA PHE A 313 19.01 -0.70 -26.26
C PHE A 313 19.92 0.55 -26.27
N GLU A 314 19.73 1.44 -25.30
CA GLU A 314 20.50 2.69 -25.19
C GLU A 314 22.02 2.49 -24.98
N ASP A 315 22.45 1.34 -24.47
CA ASP A 315 23.88 0.98 -24.35
C ASP A 315 24.49 0.46 -25.67
N GLY A 316 23.71 0.46 -26.76
CA GLY A 316 24.13 -0.09 -28.06
C GLY A 316 24.02 -1.61 -28.15
N SER A 317 23.66 -2.31 -27.07
CA SER A 317 23.41 -3.74 -27.13
C SER A 317 22.13 -4.04 -27.92
N ILE A 318 22.14 -5.17 -28.63
CA ILE A 318 21.09 -5.56 -29.57
C ILE A 318 20.64 -6.97 -29.24
N VAL A 319 19.33 -7.19 -29.26
CA VAL A 319 18.73 -8.52 -29.16
C VAL A 319 17.92 -8.78 -30.43
N GLU A 320 18.30 -9.82 -31.14
CA GLU A 320 17.60 -10.32 -32.32
C GLU A 320 16.53 -11.36 -31.94
N ASP A 321 15.55 -11.58 -32.83
CA ASP A 321 14.47 -12.57 -32.70
C ASP A 321 13.61 -12.44 -31.44
N VAL A 322 13.29 -11.21 -31.01
CA VAL A 322 12.36 -11.01 -29.89
C VAL A 322 10.94 -11.38 -30.34
N ASP A 323 10.34 -12.33 -29.61
CA ASP A 323 9.00 -12.84 -29.89
C ASP A 323 7.92 -12.03 -29.15
N LEU A 324 8.23 -11.50 -27.97
CA LEU A 324 7.29 -10.80 -27.09
C LEU A 324 7.90 -9.56 -26.44
N VAL A 325 7.10 -8.49 -26.37
CA VAL A 325 7.36 -7.31 -25.55
C VAL A 325 6.20 -7.07 -24.58
N VAL A 326 6.47 -7.07 -23.27
CA VAL A 326 5.46 -6.75 -22.24
C VAL A 326 5.73 -5.36 -21.68
N PHE A 327 4.76 -4.46 -21.84
CA PHE A 327 4.82 -3.11 -21.28
C PHE A 327 4.26 -3.10 -19.84
N ALA A 328 5.14 -3.14 -18.85
CA ALA A 328 4.81 -2.95 -17.43
C ALA A 328 4.92 -1.46 -17.02
N THR A 329 4.32 -0.58 -17.84
CA THR A 329 4.46 0.88 -17.82
C THR A 329 3.40 1.61 -16.98
N GLY A 330 2.64 0.85 -16.19
CA GLY A 330 1.71 1.36 -15.19
C GLY A 330 0.32 1.70 -15.74
N TYR A 331 -0.44 2.47 -14.97
CA TYR A 331 -1.85 2.74 -15.26
C TYR A 331 -2.17 4.23 -15.18
N LYS A 332 -3.25 4.62 -15.84
CA LYS A 332 -3.92 5.91 -15.70
C LYS A 332 -5.21 5.73 -14.92
N PHE A 333 -5.73 6.82 -14.37
CA PHE A 333 -7.06 6.84 -13.78
C PHE A 333 -7.86 8.06 -14.23
N SER A 334 -9.17 7.90 -14.29
CA SER A 334 -10.14 8.94 -14.62
C SER A 334 -11.51 8.55 -14.08
N TYR A 335 -12.42 9.52 -14.02
CA TYR A 335 -13.79 9.34 -13.54
C TYR A 335 -14.79 9.75 -14.64
N PRO A 336 -14.93 8.96 -15.72
CA PRO A 336 -15.69 9.37 -16.90
C PRO A 336 -17.19 9.57 -16.64
N PHE A 337 -17.72 8.99 -15.57
CA PHE A 337 -19.11 9.17 -15.13
C PHE A 337 -19.33 10.43 -14.27
N LEU A 338 -18.27 11.12 -13.85
CA LEU A 338 -18.35 12.42 -13.17
C LEU A 338 -18.09 13.55 -14.17
N THR A 339 -18.76 14.69 -13.99
CA THR A 339 -18.40 15.92 -14.70
C THR A 339 -17.02 16.40 -14.25
N SER A 340 -16.20 16.88 -15.19
CA SER A 340 -14.84 17.38 -14.93
C SER A 340 -14.78 18.56 -13.95
N SER A 341 -15.89 19.30 -13.80
CA SER A 341 -16.04 20.36 -12.80
C SER A 341 -16.09 19.85 -11.35
N VAL A 342 -16.41 18.56 -11.13
CA VAL A 342 -16.48 17.97 -9.79
C VAL A 342 -15.14 17.38 -9.38
N VAL A 343 -14.55 16.55 -10.25
CA VAL A 343 -13.19 16.01 -10.08
C VAL A 343 -12.49 16.04 -11.43
N SER A 344 -11.51 16.94 -11.55
CA SER A 344 -10.60 16.95 -12.69
C SER A 344 -9.41 16.04 -12.42
N VAL A 345 -9.06 15.21 -13.42
CA VAL A 345 -7.85 14.39 -13.40
C VAL A 345 -6.99 14.74 -14.59
N THR A 346 -5.80 15.26 -14.32
CA THR A 346 -4.81 15.62 -15.35
C THR A 346 -3.49 14.97 -14.97
N GLU A 347 -2.91 14.16 -15.88
CA GLU A 347 -1.66 13.42 -15.63
C GLU A 347 -1.65 12.62 -14.32
N ASN A 348 -2.75 11.90 -14.03
CA ASN A 348 -2.94 11.16 -12.76
C ASN A 348 -2.89 12.06 -11.51
N LYS A 349 -3.12 13.37 -11.61
CA LYS A 349 -3.27 14.27 -10.47
C LYS A 349 -4.73 14.61 -10.29
N ALA A 350 -5.24 14.44 -9.07
CA ALA A 350 -6.57 14.88 -8.66
C ALA A 350 -6.44 15.81 -7.46
N SER A 351 -7.15 16.94 -7.47
CA SER A 351 -7.20 17.88 -6.35
C SER A 351 -8.25 17.41 -5.34
N LEU A 352 -7.83 16.56 -4.38
CA LEU A 352 -8.71 15.98 -3.37
C LEU A 352 -8.15 16.20 -1.98
N TYR A 353 -8.94 16.80 -1.09
CA TYR A 353 -8.60 16.94 0.32
C TYR A 353 -8.39 15.56 0.93
N LYS A 354 -7.16 15.32 1.41
CA LYS A 354 -6.70 14.03 1.92
C LYS A 354 -6.93 12.85 0.95
N TYR A 355 -6.98 13.10 -0.36
CA TYR A 355 -7.31 12.09 -1.37
C TYR A 355 -8.73 11.50 -1.28
N VAL A 356 -9.66 12.20 -0.59
CA VAL A 356 -11.04 11.75 -0.39
C VAL A 356 -12.06 12.74 -0.93
N PHE A 357 -12.03 14.00 -0.47
CA PHE A 357 -13.09 14.96 -0.76
C PHE A 357 -12.69 16.00 -1.81
N PRO A 358 -13.54 16.30 -2.80
CA PRO A 358 -13.36 17.47 -3.66
C PRO A 358 -13.50 18.78 -2.83
N PRO A 359 -12.45 19.63 -2.76
CA PRO A 359 -12.46 20.80 -1.87
C PRO A 359 -13.48 21.89 -2.24
N GLU A 360 -13.86 21.97 -3.50
CA GLU A 360 -14.68 23.05 -4.09
C GLU A 360 -16.18 22.70 -4.13
N LEU A 361 -16.55 21.54 -3.58
CA LEU A 361 -17.93 21.09 -3.53
C LEU A 361 -18.66 21.75 -2.36
N ASP A 362 -19.79 22.43 -2.64
CA ASP A 362 -20.57 23.15 -1.62
C ASP A 362 -21.04 22.25 -0.47
N HIS A 363 -21.47 21.03 -0.81
CA HIS A 363 -21.90 20.01 0.15
C HIS A 363 -20.92 18.83 0.12
N PRO A 364 -20.33 18.41 1.25
CA PRO A 364 -19.35 17.34 1.29
C PRO A 364 -20.00 15.94 1.19
N THR A 365 -20.83 15.72 0.16
CA THR A 365 -21.62 14.50 -0.06
C THR A 365 -21.05 13.60 -1.16
N LEU A 366 -19.81 13.84 -1.62
CA LEU A 366 -19.07 12.97 -2.52
C LEU A 366 -17.70 12.63 -1.93
N ALA A 367 -17.35 11.34 -1.90
CA ALA A 367 -16.05 10.87 -1.44
C ALA A 367 -15.43 9.88 -2.44
N ILE A 368 -14.14 10.05 -2.72
CA ILE A 368 -13.33 9.10 -3.47
C ILE A 368 -12.59 8.22 -2.47
N ILE A 369 -12.72 6.90 -2.58
CA ILE A 369 -12.15 5.95 -1.63
C ILE A 369 -11.15 5.04 -2.35
N GLY A 370 -9.98 4.86 -1.75
CA GLY A 370 -8.92 4.02 -2.29
C GLY A 370 -8.06 4.67 -3.37
N LEU A 371 -8.20 5.99 -3.62
CA LEU A 371 -7.31 6.73 -4.54
C LEU A 371 -6.01 7.16 -3.85
N VAL A 372 -5.25 6.18 -3.35
CA VAL A 372 -3.92 6.39 -2.77
C VAL A 372 -2.99 5.23 -3.10
N GLN A 373 -1.69 5.50 -3.12
CA GLN A 373 -0.62 4.51 -3.23
C GLN A 373 0.23 4.56 -1.96
N PRO A 374 -0.11 3.73 -0.96
CA PRO A 374 0.59 3.74 0.31
C PRO A 374 1.90 2.95 0.27
N LEU A 375 2.89 3.38 1.05
CA LEU A 375 3.92 2.47 1.59
C LEU A 375 3.29 1.63 2.72
N GLY A 376 2.43 0.68 2.35
CA GLY A 376 1.64 -0.15 3.26
C GLY A 376 0.41 -0.76 2.56
N ALA A 377 -0.57 -1.25 3.33
CA ALA A 377 -1.75 -1.90 2.79
C ALA A 377 -2.90 -0.93 2.48
N ILE A 378 -3.58 -1.11 1.34
CA ILE A 378 -4.67 -0.24 0.87
C ILE A 378 -6.02 -0.52 1.54
N MET A 379 -6.29 -1.77 1.94
CA MET A 379 -7.57 -2.20 2.53
C MET A 379 -7.89 -1.45 3.83
N PRO A 380 -7.00 -1.42 4.85
CA PRO A 380 -7.24 -0.63 6.07
C PRO A 380 -7.28 0.87 5.83
N ILE A 381 -6.56 1.39 4.82
CA ILE A 381 -6.69 2.80 4.44
C ILE A 381 -8.06 3.10 3.86
N SER A 382 -8.56 2.25 2.96
CA SER A 382 -9.90 2.41 2.38
C SER A 382 -10.98 2.34 3.46
N GLU A 383 -10.82 1.44 4.43
CA GLU A 383 -11.71 1.38 5.60
C GLU A 383 -11.66 2.66 6.43
N MET A 384 -10.46 3.17 6.74
CA MET A 384 -10.30 4.40 7.52
C MET A 384 -10.89 5.61 6.78
N GLN A 385 -10.68 5.71 5.46
CA GLN A 385 -11.31 6.71 4.60
C GLN A 385 -12.84 6.59 4.64
N ALA A 386 -13.39 5.38 4.55
CA ALA A 386 -14.83 5.14 4.61
C ALA A 386 -15.44 5.50 5.99
N ARG A 387 -14.76 5.15 7.09
CA ARG A 387 -15.16 5.56 8.46
C ARG A 387 -15.21 7.08 8.62
N TRP A 388 -14.28 7.79 8.00
CA TRP A 388 -14.32 9.24 8.00
C TRP A 388 -15.44 9.79 7.12
N ALA A 389 -15.55 9.28 5.89
CA ALA A 389 -16.52 9.77 4.91
C ALA A 389 -17.97 9.61 5.38
N THR A 390 -18.33 8.45 5.90
CA THR A 390 -19.68 8.17 6.44
C THR A 390 -20.06 9.09 7.60
N ARG A 391 -19.10 9.46 8.45
CA ARG A 391 -19.32 10.41 9.55
C ARG A 391 -19.42 11.86 9.08
N VAL A 392 -18.73 12.23 8.00
CA VAL A 392 -18.93 13.51 7.33
C VAL A 392 -20.32 13.55 6.69
N PHE A 393 -20.73 12.48 6.01
CA PHE A 393 -22.07 12.35 5.44
C PHE A 393 -23.19 12.31 6.47
N LYS A 394 -22.90 12.12 7.76
CA LYS A 394 -23.88 12.25 8.86
C LYS A 394 -23.79 13.57 9.60
N ASP A 395 -22.99 14.50 9.12
CA ASP A 395 -22.67 15.78 9.76
C ASP A 395 -22.07 15.62 11.18
N CYS A 396 -21.58 14.42 11.53
CA CYS A 396 -20.88 14.15 12.79
C CYS A 396 -19.46 14.73 12.79
N ILE A 397 -18.89 14.94 11.60
CA ILE A 397 -17.59 15.57 11.39
C ILE A 397 -17.77 16.63 10.30
N LYS A 398 -17.35 17.87 10.58
CA LYS A 398 -17.36 18.95 9.59
C LYS A 398 -15.99 19.05 8.92
N LEU A 399 -15.98 19.19 7.60
CA LEU A 399 -14.76 19.52 6.86
C LEU A 399 -14.35 20.97 7.14
N PRO A 400 -13.04 21.30 7.09
CA PRO A 400 -12.60 22.68 7.17
C PRO A 400 -13.01 23.46 5.91
N PRO A 401 -12.95 24.81 5.93
CA PRO A 401 -13.28 25.63 4.77
C PRO A 401 -12.46 25.26 3.52
N SER A 402 -13.05 25.46 2.33
CA SER A 402 -12.42 25.11 1.04
C SER A 402 -10.99 25.63 0.89
N ALA A 403 -10.73 26.88 1.26
CA ALA A 403 -9.39 27.46 1.23
C ALA A 403 -8.36 26.72 2.12
N ALA A 404 -8.79 26.18 3.27
CA ALA A 404 -7.92 25.38 4.12
C ALA A 404 -7.67 23.98 3.53
N MET A 405 -8.69 23.38 2.91
CA MET A 405 -8.56 22.11 2.18
C MET A 405 -7.60 22.24 0.99
N LEU A 406 -7.74 23.28 0.16
CA LEU A 406 -6.86 23.54 -0.98
C LEU A 406 -5.40 23.81 -0.55
N ARG A 407 -5.19 24.52 0.57
CA ARG A 407 -3.85 24.69 1.15
C ARG A 407 -3.23 23.36 1.57
N ASP A 408 -3.99 22.47 2.21
CA ASP A 408 -3.50 21.12 2.54
C ASP A 408 -3.12 20.32 1.30
N VAL A 409 -3.97 20.35 0.26
CA VAL A 409 -3.69 19.69 -1.03
C VAL A 409 -2.38 20.20 -1.63
N LYS A 410 -2.21 21.52 -1.71
CA LYS A 410 -0.99 22.14 -2.24
C LYS A 410 0.25 21.76 -1.43
N CYS A 411 0.20 21.85 -0.10
CA CYS A 411 1.32 21.45 0.76
C CYS A 411 1.70 19.97 0.57
N LYS A 412 0.72 19.07 0.42
CA LYS A 412 0.98 17.65 0.14
C LYS A 412 1.61 17.44 -1.24
N GLN A 413 1.11 18.13 -2.27
CA GLN A 413 1.69 18.07 -3.61
C GLN A 413 3.14 18.55 -3.63
N GLU A 414 3.45 19.65 -2.94
CA GLU A 414 4.82 20.17 -2.80
C GLU A 414 5.73 19.20 -2.02
N ALA A 415 5.25 18.63 -0.92
CA ALA A 415 6.01 17.65 -0.13
C ALA A 415 6.31 16.39 -0.95
N MET A 416 5.34 15.92 -1.73
CA MET A 416 5.50 14.78 -2.63
C MET A 416 6.47 15.09 -3.77
N ALA A 417 6.37 16.27 -4.40
CA ALA A 417 7.28 16.70 -5.46
C ALA A 417 8.74 16.83 -4.98
N LYS A 418 8.95 17.22 -3.71
CA LYS A 418 10.28 17.27 -3.09
C LYS A 418 10.87 15.88 -2.82
N ARG A 419 10.03 14.89 -2.48
CA ARG A 419 10.50 13.55 -2.09
C ARG A 419 10.57 12.57 -3.25
N TYR A 420 9.56 12.55 -4.11
CA TYR A 420 9.38 11.52 -5.13
C TYR A 420 9.90 11.96 -6.50
N VAL A 421 10.41 11.00 -7.26
CA VAL A 421 10.82 11.24 -8.65
C VAL A 421 9.62 11.67 -9.49
N THR A 422 9.80 12.73 -10.29
CA THR A 422 8.77 13.22 -11.20
C THR A 422 8.36 12.12 -12.19
N SER A 423 7.12 11.65 -12.03
CA SER A 423 6.49 10.62 -12.84
C SER A 423 4.98 10.62 -12.60
N PRO A 424 4.14 10.39 -13.64
CA PRO A 424 2.70 10.16 -13.49
C PRO A 424 2.34 8.95 -12.61
N ARG A 425 3.31 8.11 -12.23
CA ARG A 425 3.14 7.01 -11.27
C ARG A 425 3.11 7.48 -9.82
N HIS A 426 3.74 8.61 -9.48
CA HIS A 426 3.95 9.05 -8.09
C HIS A 426 3.14 10.29 -7.72
N THR A 427 1.83 10.26 -7.96
CA THR A 427 0.94 11.42 -7.78
C THR A 427 -0.03 11.30 -6.59
N ILE A 428 -0.14 10.12 -5.98
CA ILE A 428 -1.09 9.82 -4.91
C ILE A 428 -0.42 9.09 -3.72
N GLN A 429 0.83 9.45 -3.45
CA GLN A 429 1.71 8.75 -2.49
C GLN A 429 1.40 9.09 -1.04
N VAL A 430 1.33 8.08 -0.16
CA VAL A 430 1.16 8.27 1.28
C VAL A 430 2.04 7.34 2.12
N ASP A 431 2.56 7.84 3.24
CA ASP A 431 3.16 6.99 4.27
C ASP A 431 2.04 6.41 5.15
N TYR A 432 2.02 5.09 5.32
CA TYR A 432 0.89 4.37 5.93
C TYR A 432 0.53 4.86 7.33
N VAL A 433 1.49 4.88 8.26
CA VAL A 433 1.24 5.24 9.67
C VAL A 433 0.80 6.69 9.81
N ASP A 434 1.47 7.62 9.12
CA ASP A 434 1.13 9.06 9.11
C ASP A 434 -0.28 9.30 8.61
N TYR A 435 -0.62 8.70 7.47
CA TYR A 435 -1.93 8.89 6.84
C TYR A 435 -3.04 8.28 7.70
N MET A 436 -2.84 7.04 8.17
CA MET A 436 -3.81 6.37 9.04
C MET A 436 -4.03 7.14 10.35
N ASP A 437 -2.98 7.63 11.00
CA ASP A 437 -3.10 8.45 12.22
C ASP A 437 -3.76 9.81 11.94
N GLN A 438 -3.48 10.44 10.80
CA GLN A 438 -4.10 11.71 10.40
C GLN A 438 -5.61 11.57 10.23
N ILE A 439 -6.08 10.55 9.51
CA ILE A 439 -7.52 10.32 9.34
C ILE A 439 -8.14 9.81 10.64
N ALA A 440 -7.44 8.93 11.38
CA ALA A 440 -7.91 8.45 12.67
C ALA A 440 -8.08 9.57 13.71
N GLU A 441 -7.29 10.64 13.65
CA GLU A 441 -7.48 11.83 14.48
C GLU A 441 -8.80 12.53 14.14
N LEU A 442 -9.07 12.75 12.84
CA LEU A 442 -10.33 13.36 12.37
C LEU A 442 -11.55 12.53 12.80
N VAL A 443 -11.44 11.20 12.77
CA VAL A 443 -12.49 10.27 13.22
C VAL A 443 -12.57 10.16 14.75
N GLY A 444 -11.51 10.52 15.47
CA GLY A 444 -11.42 10.41 16.94
C GLY A 444 -10.96 9.05 17.47
N VAL A 445 -10.44 8.17 16.59
CA VAL A 445 -10.09 6.76 16.88
C VAL A 445 -8.59 6.52 16.98
N ARG A 446 -7.76 7.56 16.82
CA ARG A 446 -6.31 7.46 16.98
C ARG A 446 -5.92 6.96 18.39
N PRO A 447 -5.06 5.93 18.50
CA PRO A 447 -4.56 5.44 19.79
C PRO A 447 -3.85 6.54 20.60
N ARG A 448 -4.19 6.69 21.88
CA ARG A 448 -3.49 7.60 22.81
C ARG A 448 -2.45 6.83 23.61
N ILE A 449 -1.29 6.63 23.00
CA ILE A 449 -0.24 5.74 23.53
C ILE A 449 0.22 6.15 24.93
N THR A 450 0.42 7.44 25.20
CA THR A 450 0.81 7.93 26.54
C THR A 450 -0.20 7.55 27.61
N ARG A 451 -1.50 7.72 27.33
CA ARG A 451 -2.58 7.29 28.24
C ARG A 451 -2.63 5.76 28.38
N MET A 452 -2.38 5.02 27.29
CA MET A 452 -2.36 3.56 27.32
C MET A 452 -1.22 3.05 28.18
N LEU A 453 -0.02 3.64 28.10
CA LEU A 453 1.11 3.28 28.97
C LEU A 453 0.80 3.46 30.47
N LEU A 454 -0.09 4.38 30.82
CA LEU A 454 -0.53 4.60 32.20
C LEU A 454 -1.68 3.67 32.64
N THR A 455 -2.55 3.24 31.72
CA THR A 455 -3.79 2.52 32.03
C THR A 455 -3.76 1.02 31.70
N ASP A 456 -3.07 0.64 30.63
CA ASP A 456 -2.80 -0.74 30.20
C ASP A 456 -1.39 -0.77 29.58
N PRO A 457 -0.33 -0.80 30.41
CA PRO A 457 1.05 -0.68 29.95
C PRO A 457 1.46 -1.77 28.95
N GLN A 458 0.92 -2.99 29.11
CA GLN A 458 1.21 -4.09 28.18
C GLN A 458 0.69 -3.79 26.77
N LEU A 459 -0.56 -3.31 26.67
CA LEU A 459 -1.12 -2.90 25.39
C LEU A 459 -0.40 -1.67 24.84
N GLY A 460 -0.08 -0.68 25.68
CA GLY A 460 0.67 0.52 25.30
C GLY A 460 2.04 0.19 24.68
N LEU A 461 2.79 -0.73 25.29
CA LEU A 461 4.07 -1.20 24.78
C LEU A 461 3.91 -1.99 23.46
N LYS A 462 2.91 -2.87 23.34
CA LYS A 462 2.64 -3.60 22.09
C LYS A 462 2.25 -2.67 20.95
N VAL A 463 1.48 -1.62 21.21
CA VAL A 463 1.10 -0.62 20.20
C VAL A 463 2.30 0.26 19.80
N MET A 464 3.20 0.57 20.74
CA MET A 464 4.38 1.38 20.47
C MET A 464 5.45 0.62 19.68
N PHE A 465 5.84 -0.57 20.15
CA PHE A 465 6.98 -1.33 19.62
C PHE A 465 6.58 -2.44 18.63
N GLY A 466 5.33 -2.90 18.67
CA GLY A 466 4.80 -3.89 17.74
C GLY A 466 4.38 -3.29 16.39
N PRO A 467 4.04 -4.16 15.41
CA PRO A 467 3.61 -3.72 14.09
C PRO A 467 2.39 -2.80 14.20
N CYS A 468 2.32 -1.80 13.32
CA CYS A 468 1.21 -0.86 13.26
C CYS A 468 -0.03 -1.47 12.57
N THR A 469 -0.53 -2.59 13.10
CA THR A 469 -1.69 -3.31 12.56
C THR A 469 -2.98 -2.47 12.64
N PRO A 470 -3.93 -2.65 11.71
CA PRO A 470 -5.15 -1.88 11.66
C PRO A 470 -6.06 -2.04 12.88
N TYR A 471 -5.95 -3.15 13.62
CA TYR A 471 -6.67 -3.39 14.88
C TYR A 471 -6.53 -2.25 15.90
N GLN A 472 -5.38 -1.55 15.89
CA GLN A 472 -5.12 -0.43 16.79
C GLN A 472 -6.16 0.68 16.65
N TYR A 473 -6.72 0.88 15.45
CA TYR A 473 -7.70 1.91 15.15
C TYR A 473 -9.14 1.55 15.55
N ARG A 474 -9.35 0.39 16.18
CA ARG A 474 -10.62 -0.06 16.77
C ARG A 474 -10.52 -0.20 18.29
N LEU A 475 -9.43 0.24 18.92
CA LEU A 475 -9.26 0.23 20.38
C LEU A 475 -10.16 1.23 21.12
N ARG A 476 -10.59 2.29 20.44
CA ARG A 476 -11.34 3.40 21.02
C ARG A 476 -12.15 4.15 19.97
N GLY A 477 -13.00 5.06 20.44
CA GLY A 477 -13.82 5.92 19.61
C GLY A 477 -14.98 5.18 18.94
N PRO A 478 -15.66 5.84 17.99
CA PRO A 478 -16.77 5.25 17.25
C PRO A 478 -16.39 3.94 16.55
N GLY A 479 -17.25 2.93 16.66
CA GLY A 479 -17.01 1.61 16.07
C GLY A 479 -15.90 0.82 16.76
N LYS A 480 -15.61 1.08 18.05
CA LYS A 480 -14.68 0.27 18.86
C LYS A 480 -15.04 -1.22 18.76
N TRP A 481 -14.04 -2.07 18.59
CA TRP A 481 -14.21 -3.53 18.51
C TRP A 481 -13.67 -4.20 19.78
N ALA A 482 -14.49 -5.04 20.41
CA ALA A 482 -14.11 -5.73 21.65
C ALA A 482 -12.89 -6.65 21.47
N GLY A 483 -12.77 -7.29 20.30
CA GLY A 483 -11.65 -8.18 19.97
C GLY A 483 -10.34 -7.46 19.64
N ALA A 484 -10.32 -6.13 19.51
CA ALA A 484 -9.14 -5.39 19.03
C ALA A 484 -7.91 -5.59 19.93
N ARG A 485 -8.12 -5.58 21.26
CA ARG A 485 -7.04 -5.86 22.22
C ARG A 485 -6.49 -7.26 22.02
N GLN A 486 -7.36 -8.27 21.98
CA GLN A 486 -6.94 -9.66 21.84
C GLN A 486 -6.20 -9.87 20.50
N ALA A 487 -6.72 -9.32 19.40
CA ALA A 487 -6.08 -9.40 18.09
C ALA A 487 -4.64 -8.87 18.10
N ILE A 488 -4.38 -7.71 18.73
CA ILE A 488 -3.02 -7.16 18.88
C ILE A 488 -2.12 -8.07 19.71
N PHE A 489 -2.67 -8.72 20.74
CA PHE A 489 -1.90 -9.60 21.61
C PHE A 489 -1.47 -10.89 20.89
N THR A 490 -2.35 -11.46 20.07
CA THR A 490 -2.16 -12.77 19.40
C THR A 490 -1.73 -12.67 17.94
N GLN A 491 -1.52 -11.48 17.39
CA GLN A 491 -1.10 -11.30 15.98
C GLN A 491 0.18 -12.08 15.63
N TRP A 492 1.14 -12.18 16.55
CA TRP A 492 2.37 -12.93 16.30
C TRP A 492 2.15 -14.45 16.29
N GLU A 493 1.15 -14.95 17.02
CA GLU A 493 0.74 -16.36 16.97
C GLU A 493 0.12 -16.67 15.61
N ARG A 494 -0.78 -15.80 15.12
CA ARG A 494 -1.37 -15.92 13.77
C ARG A 494 -0.34 -15.80 12.66
N VAL A 495 0.68 -14.95 12.83
CA VAL A 495 1.80 -14.84 11.87
C VAL A 495 2.63 -16.13 11.85
N ALA A 496 2.90 -16.73 13.00
CA ALA A 496 3.72 -17.94 13.11
C ALA A 496 2.99 -19.21 12.65
N LYS A 497 1.69 -19.32 12.95
CA LYS A 497 0.85 -20.50 12.70
C LYS A 497 1.02 -21.13 11.30
N PRO A 498 0.88 -20.39 10.17
CA PRO A 498 0.98 -20.98 8.83
C PRO A 498 2.42 -21.39 8.46
N MET A 499 3.43 -20.94 9.21
CA MET A 499 4.84 -21.28 8.99
C MET A 499 5.29 -22.47 9.87
N GLN A 500 4.62 -22.71 10.99
CA GLN A 500 4.93 -23.78 11.96
C GLN A 500 4.13 -25.06 11.68
N THR A 501 4.08 -25.49 10.42
CA THR A 501 3.31 -26.68 9.99
C THR A 501 3.95 -28.01 10.40
N ARG A 502 5.20 -27.98 10.84
CA ARG A 502 5.92 -29.11 11.43
C ARG A 502 6.28 -28.78 12.88
N LEU A 503 5.78 -29.55 13.83
CA LEU A 503 6.15 -29.40 15.23
C LEU A 503 7.65 -29.66 15.38
N PRO A 504 8.41 -28.77 16.02
CA PRO A 504 9.81 -29.03 16.32
C PRO A 504 9.89 -30.25 17.25
N VAL A 505 10.77 -31.21 16.92
CA VAL A 505 11.21 -32.21 17.90
C VAL A 505 11.93 -31.43 18.99
N GLU A 506 11.38 -31.38 20.21
CA GLU A 506 11.97 -30.62 21.30
C GLU A 506 13.45 -30.96 21.44
N PRO A 507 14.37 -30.01 21.20
CA PRO A 507 15.75 -30.22 21.58
C PRO A 507 15.77 -30.26 23.11
N LYS A 508 16.35 -31.31 23.71
CA LYS A 508 16.61 -31.37 25.15
C LYS A 508 17.18 -30.00 25.61
N PRO A 509 16.64 -29.40 26.68
CA PRO A 509 17.05 -28.06 27.09
C PRO A 509 18.56 -28.04 27.33
N LYS A 510 19.31 -27.36 26.46
CA LYS A 510 20.70 -27.00 26.76
C LYS A 510 20.64 -26.06 27.95
N LYS A 511 21.21 -26.48 29.09
CA LYS A 511 21.34 -25.63 30.29
C LYS A 511 21.87 -24.26 29.86
N ALA A 512 21.06 -23.22 30.02
CA ALA A 512 21.47 -21.87 29.69
C ALA A 512 22.70 -21.51 30.53
N SER A 513 23.80 -21.16 29.87
CA SER A 513 24.98 -20.67 30.56
C SER A 513 24.65 -19.34 31.21
N LYS A 514 24.70 -19.28 32.55
CA LYS A 514 24.47 -18.05 33.33
C LYS A 514 25.62 -17.04 33.20
N LEU A 515 26.67 -17.36 32.45
CA LEU A 515 27.89 -16.57 32.32
C LEU A 515 27.65 -15.11 31.87
N PRO A 516 26.77 -14.79 30.91
CA PRO A 516 26.53 -13.41 30.50
C PRO A 516 25.86 -12.58 31.60
N LEU A 517 24.94 -13.19 32.35
CA LEU A 517 24.24 -12.55 33.46
C LEU A 517 25.19 -12.31 34.63
N ILE A 518 26.05 -13.28 34.93
CA ILE A 518 27.10 -13.16 35.96
C ILE A 518 28.07 -12.04 35.59
N LEU A 519 28.55 -12.00 34.33
CA LEU A 519 29.45 -10.95 33.84
C LEU A 519 28.82 -9.56 33.91
N PHE A 520 27.53 -9.43 33.57
CA PHE A 520 26.80 -8.17 33.68
C PHE A 520 26.66 -7.72 35.14
N THR A 521 26.27 -8.62 36.05
CA THR A 521 26.16 -8.29 37.48
C THR A 521 27.51 -7.94 38.09
N ALA A 522 28.60 -8.60 37.68
CA ALA A 522 29.95 -8.28 38.13
C ALA A 522 30.41 -6.91 37.62
N ALA A 523 30.12 -6.56 36.37
CA ALA A 523 30.45 -5.26 35.79
C ALA A 523 29.69 -4.12 36.50
N VAL A 524 28.40 -4.30 36.80
CA VAL A 524 27.59 -3.33 37.55
C VAL A 524 28.09 -3.20 39.00
N GLY A 525 28.45 -4.31 39.64
CA GLY A 525 29.05 -4.31 40.98
C GLY A 525 30.40 -3.58 41.04
N LEU A 526 31.26 -3.77 40.04
CA LEU A 526 32.55 -3.07 39.93
C LEU A 526 32.39 -1.56 39.71
N LEU A 527 31.41 -1.17 38.87
CA LEU A 527 31.04 0.23 38.64
C LEU A 527 30.52 0.88 39.93
N ALA A 528 29.61 0.21 40.65
CA ALA A 528 29.09 0.70 41.92
C ALA A 528 30.19 0.81 43.00
N TYR A 529 31.13 -0.14 43.04
CA TYR A 529 32.28 -0.10 43.96
C TYR A 529 33.25 1.04 43.62
N ARG A 530 33.57 1.26 42.34
CA ARG A 530 34.42 2.39 41.90
C ARG A 530 33.76 3.74 42.20
N CYS A 531 32.45 3.85 42.03
CA CYS A 531 31.71 5.09 42.30
C CYS A 531 31.44 5.33 43.80
N ARG A 532 31.65 4.33 44.68
CA ARG A 532 31.41 4.43 46.14
C ARG A 532 32.26 5.51 46.81
N ASN A 533 33.51 5.69 46.38
CA ASN A 533 34.42 6.70 46.94
C ASN A 533 34.21 8.11 46.35
N SER A 534 33.46 8.24 45.25
CA SER A 534 33.16 9.51 44.59
C SER A 534 31.77 10.07 44.93
N PHE A 535 30.94 9.28 45.61
CA PHE A 535 29.56 9.63 45.94
C PHE A 535 29.41 10.87 46.85
N PRO A 536 30.29 11.13 47.84
CA PRO A 536 30.22 12.36 48.64
C PRO A 536 30.63 13.62 47.87
N ALA A 537 31.45 13.49 46.81
CA ALA A 537 31.90 14.62 45.99
C ALA A 537 30.86 15.01 44.92
N PHE A 538 30.05 14.06 44.46
CA PHE A 538 29.00 14.28 43.46
C PHE A 538 27.81 15.10 43.99
N LEU A 539 27.60 15.15 45.31
CA LEU A 539 26.50 15.90 45.95
C LEU A 539 26.85 17.36 46.30
N LYS A 540 28.10 17.81 46.13
CA LYS A 540 28.49 19.21 46.35
C LYS A 540 28.55 19.98 45.03
N GLY A 541 27.38 20.40 44.55
CA GLY A 541 27.21 21.58 43.69
C GLY A 541 27.45 21.39 42.18
N PRO A 542 26.52 21.82 41.30
CA PRO A 542 26.67 21.76 39.83
C PRO A 542 27.84 22.60 39.25
N THR A 543 28.43 23.48 40.05
CA THR A 543 29.45 24.45 39.61
C THR A 543 30.84 23.84 39.42
N ALA A 544 31.26 22.87 40.25
CA ALA A 544 32.59 22.28 40.15
C ALA A 544 32.78 21.34 38.93
N LEU A 545 31.68 20.83 38.37
CA LEU A 545 31.71 19.99 37.17
C LEU A 545 31.91 20.81 35.89
N LEU A 546 31.41 22.05 35.87
CA LEU A 546 31.54 22.97 34.73
C LEU A 546 32.97 23.49 34.54
N ASP A 547 33.71 23.70 35.63
CA ASP A 547 35.10 24.17 35.56
C ASP A 547 36.08 23.07 35.12
N ASN A 548 35.82 21.80 35.50
CA ASN A 548 36.62 20.67 35.03
C ASN A 548 36.41 20.33 33.55
N ILE A 549 35.23 20.62 32.98
CA ILE A 549 34.96 20.37 31.55
C ILE A 549 35.62 21.44 30.67
N LYS A 550 35.77 22.68 31.15
CA LYS A 550 36.49 23.75 30.42
C LYS A 550 37.98 23.45 30.21
N ALA A 551 38.61 22.66 31.07
CA ALA A 551 40.03 22.31 30.95
C ALA A 551 40.34 21.30 29.82
N TYR A 552 39.32 20.63 29.26
CA TYR A 552 39.48 19.61 28.21
C TYR A 552 38.88 20.01 26.86
N LEU A 553 38.43 21.25 26.71
CA LEU A 553 38.00 21.80 25.43
C LEU A 553 39.22 22.45 24.73
N PRO A 554 39.61 22.01 23.52
CA PRO A 554 40.67 22.68 22.77
C PRO A 554 40.18 24.06 22.31
N SER A 555 41.04 25.06 22.41
CA SER A 555 40.84 26.42 21.88
C SER A 555 40.78 26.45 20.37
#